data_AF-A0A3D0NSC7-F1
#
_entry.id   AF-A0A3D0NSC7-F1
#
_cell.length_a   1.000
_cell.length_b   1.000
_cell.length_c   1.000
_cell.angle_alpha   90.00
_cell.angle_beta   90.00
_cell.angle_gamma   90.00
#
_symmetry.space_group_name_H-M   'P 1'
#
loop_
_entity.id
_entity.type
_entity.pdbx_description
1 polymer ?
#
loop_
_entity_poly.entity_id
_entity_poly.type
_entity_poly.pdbx_seq_one_letter_code
_entity_poly.pdbx_strand_id
1 'polypeptide(L)'
;HEIIDRLNGGVAELTDTRRQAITLDYTSRKLYQYELSDYLYQYGLSILLVVLLIIALIAVAIMKYREMRAAHEEKIRQLVDHDPLTGVFSLDGFRKRAEELLRTHPDTPYLLTYANIRNFKFINDSLGMSAGDELLRFWANRTLATLSDEEAMGRV
;
A
#
# COMPACT_ATOMS: atom_id res chain seq x y z
N HIS A 1 69.62 21.49 40.94
CA HIS A 1 70.39 20.31 40.51
C HIS A 1 69.94 19.03 41.21
N GLU A 2 69.74 19.04 42.54
CA GLU A 2 69.35 17.85 43.33
C GLU A 2 68.04 17.13 42.91
N ILE A 3 67.04 17.87 42.41
CA ILE A 3 65.76 17.28 41.96
C ILE A 3 65.93 16.49 40.66
N ILE A 4 66.80 16.95 39.75
CA ILE A 4 67.05 16.27 38.46
C ILE A 4 67.82 14.98 38.70
N ASP A 5 68.78 14.98 39.62
CA ASP A 5 69.56 13.78 39.96
C ASP A 5 68.72 12.72 40.67
N ARG A 6 67.80 13.14 41.56
CA ARG A 6 66.81 12.23 42.17
C ARG A 6 65.82 11.66 41.16
N LEU A 7 65.40 12.45 40.18
CA LEU A 7 64.54 11.97 39.10
C LEU A 7 65.29 10.96 38.21
N ASN A 8 66.53 11.27 37.83
CA ASN A 8 67.36 10.38 37.02
C ASN A 8 67.70 9.09 37.76
N GLY A 9 67.92 9.14 39.08
CA GLY A 9 68.08 7.96 39.93
C GLY A 9 66.83 7.09 39.96
N GLY A 10 65.65 7.68 40.17
CA GLY A 10 64.38 6.94 40.16
C GLY A 10 64.01 6.37 38.78
N VAL A 11 64.39 7.05 37.69
CA VAL A 11 64.23 6.53 36.33
C VAL A 11 65.21 5.36 36.10
N ALA A 12 66.48 5.48 36.52
CA ALA A 12 67.51 4.44 36.39
C ALA A 12 67.22 3.16 37.21
N GLU A 13 66.51 3.28 38.33
CA GLU A 13 66.16 2.16 39.22
C GLU A 13 64.96 1.35 38.73
N LEU A 14 64.23 1.83 37.73
CA LEU A 14 63.27 1.01 36.99
C LEU A 14 64.04 -0.06 36.23
N THR A 15 64.01 -1.29 36.72
CA THR A 15 64.51 -2.49 36.03
C THR A 15 64.02 -2.46 34.57
N ASP A 16 64.87 -2.82 33.60
CA ASP A 16 64.49 -2.77 32.18
C ASP A 16 63.16 -3.49 31.90
N THR A 17 62.87 -4.56 32.65
CA THR A 17 61.60 -5.28 32.63
C THR A 17 60.40 -4.40 32.99
N ARG A 18 60.52 -3.50 33.97
CA ARG A 18 59.45 -2.60 34.40
C ARG A 18 59.26 -1.44 33.42
N ARG A 19 60.34 -0.92 32.82
CA ARG A 19 60.24 0.05 31.72
C ARG A 19 59.60 -0.57 30.47
N GLN A 20 60.00 -1.80 30.12
CA GLN A 20 59.41 -2.56 29.03
C GLN A 20 57.94 -2.87 29.29
N ALA A 21 57.57 -3.27 30.51
CA ALA A 21 56.18 -3.52 30.89
C ALA A 21 55.31 -2.26 30.79
N ILE A 22 55.81 -1.11 31.26
CA ILE A 22 55.10 0.17 31.13
C ILE A 22 54.96 0.55 29.65
N THR A 23 56.04 0.42 28.86
CA THR A 23 56.02 0.72 27.42
C THR A 23 55.07 -0.23 26.66
N LEU A 24 55.00 -1.50 27.05
CA LEU A 24 54.12 -2.50 26.46
C LEU A 24 52.65 -2.27 26.81
N ASP A 25 52.32 -1.95 28.07
CA ASP A 25 50.95 -1.57 28.47
C ASP A 25 50.51 -0.28 27.76
N TYR A 26 51.40 0.70 27.65
CA TYR A 26 51.09 1.99 26.99
C TYR A 26 50.93 1.85 25.47
N THR A 27 51.76 1.03 24.80
CA THR A 27 51.61 0.76 23.36
C THR A 27 50.42 -0.16 23.08
N SER A 28 50.19 -1.19 23.90
CA SER A 28 49.05 -2.12 23.77
C SER A 28 47.71 -1.38 23.90
N ARG A 29 47.54 -0.50 24.90
CA ARG A 29 46.31 0.29 25.05
C ARG A 29 46.07 1.26 23.88
N LYS A 30 47.12 1.79 23.26
CA LYS A 30 47.01 2.66 22.07
C LYS A 30 46.74 1.88 20.78
N LEU A 31 47.04 0.59 20.77
CA LEU A 31 46.83 -0.35 19.66
C LEU A 31 45.47 -1.05 19.71
N TYR A 32 44.66 -0.85 20.76
CA TYR A 32 43.22 -1.15 20.74
C TYR A 32 42.50 -0.12 19.85
N GLN A 33 42.74 -0.19 18.55
CA GLN A 33 41.86 0.41 17.57
C GLN A 33 40.69 -0.54 17.42
N TYR A 34 39.51 -0.14 17.90
CA TYR A 34 38.29 -0.91 17.65
C TYR A 34 38.14 -1.10 16.15
N GLU A 35 38.29 -2.34 15.70
CA GLU A 35 38.02 -2.68 14.31
C GLU A 35 36.50 -2.71 14.11
N LEU A 36 36.05 -2.57 12.87
CA LEU A 36 34.62 -2.64 12.54
C LEU A 36 33.99 -3.96 13.05
N SER A 37 34.77 -5.03 13.10
CA SER A 37 34.44 -6.34 13.68
C SER A 37 34.08 -6.26 15.17
N ASP A 38 34.80 -5.48 15.98
CA ASP A 38 34.55 -5.35 17.42
C ASP A 38 33.19 -4.70 17.70
N TYR A 39 32.84 -3.66 16.93
CA TYR A 39 31.52 -3.03 17.01
C TYR A 39 30.40 -3.98 16.52
N LEU A 40 30.65 -4.76 15.48
CA LEU A 40 29.71 -5.76 14.98
C LEU A 40 29.46 -6.88 15.99
N TYR A 41 30.48 -7.34 16.73
CA TYR A 41 30.32 -8.33 17.78
C TYR A 41 29.58 -7.77 19.01
N GLN A 42 29.92 -6.55 19.43
CA GLN A 42 29.32 -5.93 20.62
C GLN A 42 27.85 -5.53 20.40
N TYR A 43 27.49 -5.06 19.20
CA TYR A 43 26.15 -4.53 18.90
C TYR A 43 25.35 -5.37 17.90
N GLY A 44 25.86 -6.52 17.44
CA GLY A 44 25.23 -7.32 16.39
C GLY A 44 23.77 -7.69 16.69
N LEU A 45 23.46 -8.06 17.93
CA LEU A 45 22.09 -8.37 18.34
C LEU A 45 21.17 -7.13 18.26
N SER A 46 21.64 -5.96 18.73
CA SER A 46 20.86 -4.71 18.65
C SER A 46 20.63 -4.26 17.20
N ILE A 47 21.64 -4.41 16.34
CA ILE A 47 21.52 -4.10 14.91
C ILE A 47 20.50 -5.04 14.27
N LEU A 48 20.56 -6.34 14.56
CA LEU A 48 19.60 -7.32 14.06
C LEU A 48 18.17 -6.98 14.50
N LEU A 49 17.97 -6.66 15.78
CA LEU A 49 16.65 -6.28 16.31
C LEU A 49 16.11 -5.01 15.65
N VAL A 50 16.95 -3.99 15.45
CA VAL A 50 16.56 -2.76 14.76
C VAL A 50 16.19 -3.04 13.30
N VAL A 51 16.97 -3.87 12.59
CA VAL A 51 16.67 -4.26 11.21
C VAL A 51 15.36 -5.03 11.14
N LEU A 52 15.14 -6.00 12.03
CA LEU A 52 13.89 -6.76 12.09
C LEU A 52 12.69 -5.85 12.41
N LEU A 53 12.85 -4.89 13.32
CA LEU A 53 11.82 -3.91 13.64
C LEU A 53 11.48 -3.05 12.43
N ILE A 54 12.50 -2.56 11.70
CA ILE A 54 12.29 -1.77 10.47
C ILE A 54 11.55 -2.61 9.42
N ILE A 55 11.96 -3.86 9.20
CA ILE A 55 11.28 -4.77 8.25
C ILE A 55 9.82 -4.99 8.67
N ALA A 56 9.56 -5.23 9.95
CA ALA A 56 8.21 -5.42 10.47
C ALA A 56 7.34 -4.16 10.29
N LEU A 57 7.88 -2.96 10.57
CA LEU A 57 7.19 -1.70 10.35
C LEU A 57 6.85 -1.48 8.87
N ILE A 58 7.79 -1.77 7.96
CA ILE A 58 7.57 -1.71 6.51
C ILE A 58 6.48 -2.70 6.10
N ALA A 59 6.52 -3.94 6.59
CA ALA A 59 5.52 -4.95 6.28
C ALA A 59 4.11 -4.51 6.72
N VAL A 60 3.96 -4.00 7.94
CA VAL A 60 2.68 -3.47 8.46
C VAL A 60 2.21 -2.27 7.62
N ALA A 61 3.10 -1.36 7.24
CA ALA A 61 2.76 -0.23 6.39
C ALA A 61 2.24 -0.68 5.01
N ILE A 62 2.90 -1.67 4.39
CA ILE A 62 2.47 -2.26 3.12
C ILE A 62 1.10 -2.93 3.27
N MET A 63 0.88 -3.70 4.33
CA MET A 63 -0.43 -4.34 4.58
C MET A 63 -1.55 -3.30 4.69
N LYS A 64 -1.36 -2.27 5.50
CA LYS A 64 -2.33 -1.17 5.63
C LYS A 64 -2.57 -0.43 4.33
N TYR A 65 -1.52 -0.19 3.55
CA TYR A 65 -1.64 0.47 2.25
C TYR A 65 -2.50 -0.36 1.29
N ARG A 66 -2.32 -1.69 1.27
CA ARG A 66 -3.14 -2.60 0.45
C ARG A 66 -4.61 -2.59 0.85
N GLU A 67 -4.91 -2.66 2.14
CA GLU A 67 -6.29 -2.58 2.65
C GLU A 67 -6.95 -1.26 2.27
N MET A 68 -6.27 -0.14 2.49
CA MET A 68 -6.80 1.18 2.15
C MET A 68 -7.06 1.31 0.65
N ARG A 69 -6.14 0.80 -0.18
CA ARG A 69 -6.28 0.83 -1.64
C ARG A 69 -7.45 -0.04 -2.10
N ALA A 70 -7.60 -1.24 -1.54
CA ALA A 70 -8.73 -2.12 -1.84
C ALA A 70 -10.07 -1.46 -1.47
N ALA A 71 -10.15 -0.83 -0.29
CA ALA A 71 -11.35 -0.11 0.15
C ALA A 71 -11.65 1.14 -0.72
N HIS A 72 -10.61 1.83 -1.20
CA HIS A 72 -10.77 2.99 -2.09
C HIS A 72 -11.23 2.56 -3.49
N GLU A 73 -10.61 1.51 -4.04
CA GLU A 73 -11.03 0.94 -5.32
C GLU A 73 -12.46 0.42 -5.25
N GLU A 74 -12.88 -0.17 -4.12
CA GLU A 74 -14.25 -0.61 -3.94
C GLU A 74 -15.25 0.54 -3.91
N LYS A 75 -14.93 1.63 -3.21
CA LYS A 75 -15.76 2.85 -3.25
C LYS A 75 -15.82 3.50 -4.64
N ILE A 76 -14.70 3.51 -5.37
CA ILE A 76 -14.67 4.00 -6.75
C ILE A 76 -15.48 3.06 -7.65
N ARG A 77 -15.38 1.74 -7.47
CA ARG A 77 -16.22 0.76 -8.18
C ARG A 77 -17.70 1.00 -7.92
N GLN A 78 -18.11 1.24 -6.67
CA GLN A 78 -19.49 1.55 -6.32
C GLN A 78 -20.00 2.84 -6.97
N LEU A 79 -19.14 3.85 -7.16
CA LEU A 79 -19.49 5.08 -7.88
C LEU A 79 -19.64 4.87 -9.40
N VAL A 80 -19.04 3.82 -9.96
CA VAL A 80 -19.09 3.49 -11.38
C VAL A 80 -20.18 2.46 -11.68
N ASP A 81 -20.84 1.88 -10.66
CA ASP A 81 -21.85 0.84 -10.86
C ASP A 81 -23.16 1.38 -11.47
N HIS A 82 -23.38 2.70 -11.48
CA HIS A 82 -24.56 3.32 -12.08
C HIS A 82 -24.20 4.29 -13.22
N ASP A 83 -25.02 4.31 -14.26
CA ASP A 83 -24.94 5.30 -15.35
C ASP A 83 -25.36 6.68 -14.81
N PRO A 84 -24.51 7.72 -14.90
CA PRO A 84 -24.78 9.02 -14.29
C PRO A 84 -25.96 9.76 -14.92
N LEU A 85 -26.32 9.44 -16.17
CA LEU A 85 -27.41 10.09 -16.87
C LEU A 85 -28.78 9.48 -16.51
N THR A 86 -28.85 8.15 -16.41
CA THR A 86 -30.12 7.42 -16.27
C THR A 86 -30.33 6.74 -14.92
N GLY A 87 -29.28 6.56 -14.11
CA GLY A 87 -29.33 5.93 -12.79
C GLY A 87 -29.45 4.40 -12.79
N VAL A 88 -29.71 3.76 -13.95
CA VAL A 88 -29.61 2.29 -14.09
C VAL A 88 -28.16 1.84 -13.94
N PHE A 89 -27.92 0.53 -13.86
CA PHE A 89 -26.54 0.07 -13.74
C PHE A 89 -25.70 0.46 -14.96
N SER A 90 -24.42 0.75 -14.75
CA SER A 90 -23.44 0.70 -15.83
C SER A 90 -23.26 -0.76 -16.30
N LEU A 91 -22.53 -0.98 -17.39
CA LEU A 91 -22.21 -2.35 -17.82
C LEU A 91 -21.54 -3.18 -16.70
N ASP A 92 -20.64 -2.58 -15.93
CA ASP A 92 -19.95 -3.28 -14.84
C ASP A 92 -20.88 -3.52 -13.64
N GLY A 93 -21.72 -2.54 -13.28
CA GLY A 93 -22.75 -2.73 -12.25
C GLY A 93 -23.75 -3.82 -12.62
N PHE A 94 -24.16 -3.86 -13.90
CA PHE A 94 -25.08 -4.88 -14.42
C PHE A 94 -24.46 -6.27 -14.33
N ARG A 95 -23.17 -6.42 -14.68
CA ARG A 95 -22.46 -7.70 -14.57
C ARG A 95 -22.43 -8.22 -13.13
N LYS A 96 -22.11 -7.35 -12.17
CA LYS A 96 -22.10 -7.72 -10.74
C LYS A 96 -23.49 -8.16 -10.28
N ARG A 97 -24.53 -7.40 -10.63
CA ARG A 97 -25.91 -7.75 -10.27
C ARG A 97 -26.36 -9.05 -10.91
N ALA A 98 -26.05 -9.26 -12.19
CA ALA A 98 -26.35 -10.50 -12.89
C ALA A 98 -25.64 -11.71 -12.26
N GLU A 99 -24.37 -11.58 -11.87
CA GLU A 99 -23.63 -12.62 -11.16
C GLU A 99 -24.27 -12.95 -9.80
N GLU A 100 -24.69 -11.93 -9.05
CA GLU A 100 -25.40 -12.10 -7.79
C GLU A 100 -26.73 -12.84 -7.96
N LEU A 101 -27.53 -12.47 -8.96
CA LEU A 101 -28.80 -13.13 -9.28
C LEU A 101 -28.61 -14.61 -9.66
N LEU A 102 -27.65 -14.89 -10.54
CA LEU A 102 -27.31 -16.26 -10.95
C LEU A 102 -26.83 -17.12 -9.77
N ARG A 103 -26.06 -16.53 -8.84
CA ARG A 103 -25.60 -17.26 -7.66
C ARG A 103 -26.71 -17.49 -6.64
N THR A 104 -27.62 -16.55 -6.50
CA THR A 104 -28.70 -16.60 -5.49
C THR A 104 -29.80 -17.56 -5.92
N HIS A 105 -30.08 -17.64 -7.22
CA HIS A 105 -31.10 -18.54 -7.78
C HIS A 105 -30.52 -19.38 -8.93
N PRO A 106 -29.66 -20.38 -8.63
CA PRO A 106 -28.92 -21.13 -9.64
C PRO A 106 -29.80 -22.00 -10.54
N ASP A 107 -30.98 -22.41 -10.05
CA ASP A 107 -31.93 -23.25 -10.80
C ASP A 107 -32.97 -22.44 -11.58
N THR A 108 -32.95 -21.10 -11.45
CA THR A 108 -33.89 -20.22 -12.16
C THR A 108 -33.38 -19.94 -13.58
N PRO A 109 -34.19 -20.15 -14.63
CA PRO A 109 -33.83 -19.76 -15.99
C PRO A 109 -33.90 -18.24 -16.16
N TYR A 110 -32.87 -17.65 -16.77
CA TYR A 110 -32.80 -16.22 -17.05
C TYR A 110 -32.84 -15.94 -18.56
N LEU A 111 -33.35 -14.76 -18.94
CA LEU A 111 -33.31 -14.23 -20.29
C LEU A 111 -32.49 -12.94 -20.32
N LEU A 112 -31.51 -12.87 -21.21
CA LEU A 112 -30.76 -11.64 -21.48
C LEU A 112 -31.33 -10.95 -22.72
N THR A 113 -31.79 -9.70 -22.55
CA THR A 113 -32.29 -8.87 -23.64
C THR A 113 -31.40 -7.66 -23.87
N TYR A 114 -31.16 -7.30 -25.13
CA TYR A 114 -30.47 -6.07 -25.51
C TYR A 114 -31.37 -5.24 -26.42
N ALA A 115 -31.52 -3.96 -26.11
CA ALA A 115 -32.38 -3.03 -26.85
C ALA A 115 -31.63 -1.73 -27.15
N ASN A 116 -31.93 -1.13 -28.30
CA ASN A 116 -31.35 0.12 -28.75
C ASN A 116 -32.41 1.04 -29.37
N ILE A 117 -32.25 2.35 -29.20
CA ILE A 117 -33.16 3.36 -29.76
C ILE A 117 -32.77 3.64 -31.22
N ARG A 118 -33.63 3.26 -32.15
CA ARG A 118 -33.43 3.53 -33.58
C ARG A 118 -33.44 5.04 -33.85
N ASN A 119 -32.54 5.49 -34.73
CA ASN A 119 -32.43 6.89 -35.17
C ASN A 119 -32.24 7.90 -34.03
N PHE A 120 -31.62 7.51 -32.90
CA PHE A 120 -31.37 8.42 -31.78
C PHE A 120 -30.59 9.69 -32.16
N LYS A 121 -29.65 9.58 -33.11
CA LYS A 121 -28.92 10.75 -33.65
C LYS A 121 -29.85 11.79 -34.28
N PHE A 122 -30.90 11.37 -34.99
CA PHE A 122 -31.86 12.31 -35.59
C PHE A 122 -32.58 13.13 -34.53
N ILE A 123 -32.89 12.53 -33.38
CA ILE A 123 -33.51 13.22 -32.23
C ILE A 123 -32.56 14.27 -31.69
N ASN A 124 -31.29 13.91 -31.46
CA ASN A 124 -30.27 14.87 -30.99
C ASN A 124 -30.05 16.01 -31.99
N ASP A 125 -30.00 15.70 -33.28
CA ASP A 125 -29.75 16.69 -34.33
C ASP A 125 -30.96 17.63 -34.53
N SER A 126 -32.19 17.14 -34.33
CA SER A 126 -33.43 17.90 -34.55
C SER A 126 -33.91 18.67 -33.32
N LEU A 127 -33.71 18.11 -32.12
CA LEU A 127 -34.28 18.62 -30.86
C LEU A 127 -33.21 18.99 -29.82
N GLY A 128 -31.93 18.78 -30.13
CA GLY A 128 -30.80 19.03 -29.24
C GLY A 128 -30.44 17.85 -28.34
N MET A 129 -29.21 17.87 -27.82
CA MET A 129 -28.69 16.80 -26.95
C MET A 129 -29.51 16.63 -25.67
N SER A 130 -30.04 17.71 -25.09
CA SER A 130 -30.87 17.64 -23.89
C SER A 130 -32.15 16.83 -24.10
N ALA A 131 -32.76 16.90 -25.29
CA ALA A 131 -33.95 16.11 -25.61
C ALA A 131 -33.63 14.61 -25.71
N GLY A 132 -32.45 14.27 -26.25
CA GLY A 132 -31.95 12.88 -26.24
C GLY A 132 -31.72 12.36 -24.83
N ASP A 133 -31.09 13.16 -23.97
CA ASP A 133 -30.86 12.83 -22.56
C ASP A 133 -32.18 12.62 -21.80
N GLU A 134 -33.19 13.45 -22.04
CA GLU A 134 -34.52 13.28 -21.46
C GLU A 134 -35.20 12.00 -21.94
N LEU A 135 -35.09 11.67 -23.23
CA LEU A 135 -35.63 10.42 -23.76
C LEU A 135 -34.99 9.20 -23.09
N LEU A 136 -33.67 9.23 -22.89
CA LEU A 136 -32.95 8.16 -22.20
C LEU A 136 -33.39 8.02 -20.73
N ARG A 137 -33.51 9.14 -20.00
CA ARG A 137 -34.05 9.14 -18.62
C ARG A 137 -35.48 8.60 -18.57
N PHE A 138 -36.33 9.03 -19.49
CA PHE A 138 -37.71 8.58 -19.56
C PHE A 138 -37.79 7.07 -19.78
N TRP A 139 -37.02 6.54 -20.74
CA TRP A 139 -37.02 5.12 -21.03
C TRP A 139 -36.49 4.29 -19.85
N ALA A 140 -35.37 4.70 -19.26
CA ALA A 140 -34.81 4.06 -18.07
C ALA A 140 -35.81 4.03 -16.89
N ASN A 141 -36.40 5.18 -16.56
CA ASN A 141 -37.38 5.29 -15.48
C ASN A 141 -38.61 4.41 -15.73
N ARG A 142 -39.08 4.33 -16.99
CA ARG A 142 -40.25 3.51 -17.32
C ARG A 142 -39.98 2.03 -17.14
N THR A 143 -38.79 1.57 -17.50
CA THR A 143 -38.37 0.18 -17.36
C THR A 143 -38.11 -0.17 -15.88
N LEU A 144 -37.44 0.71 -15.12
CA LEU A 144 -37.26 0.54 -13.67
C LEU A 144 -38.58 0.41 -12.92
N ALA A 145 -39.62 1.15 -13.32
CA ALA A 145 -40.94 1.05 -12.71
C ALA A 145 -41.66 -0.29 -12.96
N THR A 146 -41.14 -1.13 -13.86
CA THR A 146 -41.70 -2.46 -14.17
C THR A 146 -40.79 -3.62 -13.74
N LEU A 147 -39.55 -3.33 -13.36
CA LEU A 147 -38.57 -4.33 -12.94
C LEU A 147 -38.86 -4.79 -11.51
N SER A 148 -38.69 -6.09 -11.29
CA SER A 148 -38.69 -6.72 -9.97
C SER A 148 -37.28 -6.77 -9.37
N ASP A 149 -37.19 -7.10 -8.08
CA ASP A 149 -35.90 -7.22 -7.38
C ASP A 149 -35.03 -8.37 -7.94
N GLU A 150 -35.61 -9.35 -8.63
CA GLU A 150 -34.91 -10.48 -9.25
C GLU A 150 -34.44 -10.21 -10.68
N GLU A 151 -34.60 -8.97 -11.15
CA GLU A 151 -34.18 -8.55 -12.48
C GLU A 151 -33.08 -7.48 -12.40
N ALA A 152 -32.39 -7.27 -13.51
CA ALA A 152 -31.34 -6.26 -13.62
C ALA A 152 -31.45 -5.54 -14.96
N MET A 153 -31.22 -4.22 -14.93
CA MET A 153 -31.09 -3.41 -16.14
C MET A 153 -29.83 -2.58 -16.05
N GLY A 154 -29.06 -2.60 -17.14
CA GLY A 154 -27.90 -1.73 -17.30
C GLY A 154 -27.90 -1.02 -18.64
N ARG A 155 -27.16 0.07 -18.69
CA ARG A 155 -26.85 0.79 -19.92
C ARG A 155 -25.44 0.42 -20.37
N VAL A 156 -25.31 0.11 -21.66
CA VAL A 156 -24.10 -0.35 -22.33
C VAL A 156 -23.64 0.69 -23.35
#